data_AF-A0A674HV04-F1
#
_entry.id   AF-A0A674HV04-F1
#
_cell.length_a   1.000
_cell.length_b   1.000
_cell.length_c   1.000
_cell.angle_alpha   90.00
_cell.angle_beta   90.00
_cell.angle_gamma   90.00
#
_symmetry.space_group_name_H-M   'P 1'
#
loop_
_entity.id
_entity.type
_entity.pdbx_description
1 polymer ?
#
loop_
_entity_poly.entity_id
_entity_poly.type
_entity_poly.pdbx_seq_one_letter_code
_entity_poly.pdbx_strand_id
1 'polypeptide(L)'
;MVINVLLLLPLKAMTKLPLISMGGCDMVQKLILDFFRRRLSQRPTAEELEQRNILKPRNEQEEQEEKREIKRRLTRKLSQRPTVEELREKKILIRFSDYVEVADAQDYDRRADKPWTRLSAADKAAIRKELNEFKSTEMEVHELSKHLTRLDETFLFCLFVLFVLRLTINSADFQNI
;
A
#
# COMPACT_ATOMS: atom_id res chain seq x y z
N MET A 1 96.22 15.24 3.58
CA MET A 1 95.70 15.12 4.97
C MET A 1 95.73 16.51 5.58
N VAL A 2 94.67 17.20 5.98
CA VAL A 2 93.23 16.99 5.97
C VAL A 2 92.64 18.41 5.94
N ILE A 3 91.53 18.56 5.21
CA ILE A 3 90.68 19.74 5.09
C ILE A 3 89.82 19.89 6.36
N ASN A 4 89.64 21.11 6.89
CA ASN A 4 88.35 21.61 7.42
C ASN A 4 88.51 23.07 7.90
N VAL A 5 88.16 24.07 7.10
CA VAL A 5 86.82 24.68 6.94
C VAL A 5 86.42 25.54 8.15
N LEU A 6 86.80 26.81 8.03
CA LEU A 6 85.97 28.01 8.18
C LEU A 6 84.48 27.76 8.54
N LEU A 7 84.01 28.27 9.68
CA LEU A 7 83.00 29.35 9.73
C LEU A 7 82.40 29.55 11.15
N LEU A 8 82.30 30.85 11.47
CA LEU A 8 81.25 31.51 12.26
C LEU A 8 81.34 31.48 13.80
N LEU A 9 82.07 32.50 14.25
CA LEU A 9 81.87 33.30 15.46
C LEU A 9 80.38 33.72 15.71
N PRO A 10 80.08 34.16 16.95
CA PRO A 10 78.79 34.10 17.66
C PRO A 10 78.07 35.45 17.66
N LEU A 11 76.93 35.60 18.36
CA LEU A 11 76.46 36.85 19.01
C LEU A 11 75.23 36.51 19.91
N LYS A 12 75.35 36.65 21.24
CA LYS A 12 74.80 37.73 22.10
C LYS A 12 73.25 37.82 22.02
N ALA A 13 72.47 37.35 23.01
CA ALA A 13 72.25 37.84 24.38
C ALA A 13 70.90 38.58 24.54
N MET A 14 70.21 38.29 25.65
CA MET A 14 69.07 39.02 26.25
C MET A 14 67.78 39.01 25.40
N THR A 15 66.54 39.03 25.91
CA THR A 15 65.91 39.60 27.10
C THR A 15 64.59 38.85 27.37
N LYS A 16 64.11 38.92 28.61
CA LYS A 16 62.76 38.54 29.06
C LYS A 16 61.66 38.87 28.03
N LEU A 17 60.63 38.02 27.91
CA LEU A 17 59.26 38.49 27.71
C LEU A 17 58.25 37.52 28.36
N PRO A 18 57.15 38.07 28.90
CA PRO A 18 56.20 37.41 29.78
C PRO A 18 55.22 36.55 28.99
N LEU A 19 54.48 35.72 29.71
CA LEU A 19 53.26 35.08 29.22
C LEU A 19 52.30 36.19 28.72
N ILE A 20 52.28 36.37 27.40
CA ILE A 20 51.40 37.30 26.70
C ILE A 20 50.02 36.64 26.61
N SER A 21 49.06 37.26 27.30
CA SER A 21 47.66 37.43 26.87
C SER A 21 47.02 36.25 26.14
N MET A 22 46.14 35.53 26.85
CA MET A 22 45.03 34.76 26.27
C MET A 22 44.18 35.71 25.40
N GLY A 23 44.53 35.82 24.12
CA GLY A 23 44.01 36.83 23.19
C GLY A 23 42.62 36.46 22.68
N GLY A 24 41.78 37.48 22.47
CA GLY A 24 40.44 37.35 21.90
C GLY A 24 40.36 36.68 20.52
N CYS A 25 41.48 36.46 19.83
CA CYS A 25 41.58 35.61 18.64
C CYS A 25 41.17 34.14 18.90
N ASP A 26 41.38 33.64 20.12
CA ASP A 26 41.01 32.26 20.50
C ASP A 26 39.47 32.09 20.59
N MET A 27 38.75 33.14 21.00
CA MET A 27 37.29 33.12 21.09
C MET A 27 36.64 33.12 19.70
N VAL A 28 37.18 33.92 18.78
CA VAL A 28 36.69 33.95 17.38
C VAL A 28 36.97 32.62 16.69
N GLN A 29 38.18 32.05 16.88
CA GLN A 29 38.50 30.72 16.38
C GLN A 29 37.59 29.65 16.98
N LYS A 30 37.32 29.68 18.30
CA LYS A 30 36.38 28.76 18.96
C LYS A 30 34.95 28.92 18.44
N LEU A 31 34.46 30.14 18.26
CA LEU A 31 33.12 30.41 17.71
C LEU A 31 32.95 29.87 16.28
N ILE A 32 33.96 30.08 15.44
CA ILE A 32 33.98 29.54 14.08
C ILE A 32 34.02 28.00 14.11
N LEU A 33 34.83 27.43 14.99
CA LEU A 33 34.99 25.98 15.12
C LEU A 33 33.70 25.32 15.65
N ASP A 34 33.00 25.96 16.59
CA ASP A 34 31.70 25.53 17.10
C ASP A 34 30.59 25.66 16.05
N PHE A 35 30.61 26.72 15.23
CA PHE A 35 29.70 26.88 14.10
C PHE A 35 29.86 25.75 13.08
N PHE A 36 31.08 25.45 12.67
CA PHE A 36 31.36 24.33 11.76
C PHE A 36 31.02 22.98 12.38
N ARG A 37 31.33 22.77 13.67
CA ARG A 37 30.97 21.54 14.40
C ARG A 37 29.46 21.29 14.39
N ARG A 38 28.65 22.33 14.66
CA ARG A 38 27.18 22.25 14.59
C ARG A 38 26.69 21.95 13.17
N ARG A 39 27.22 22.65 12.16
CA ARG A 39 26.85 22.44 10.74
C ARG A 39 27.21 21.06 10.23
N LEU A 40 28.36 20.53 10.61
CA LEU A 40 28.80 19.19 10.23
C LEU A 40 27.99 18.11 10.95
N SER A 41 27.58 18.33 12.20
CA SER A 41 26.72 17.38 12.95
C SER A 41 25.31 17.24 12.37
N GLN A 42 24.82 18.28 11.68
CA GLN A 42 23.50 18.31 11.07
C GLN A 42 23.55 18.13 9.55
N ARG A 43 24.67 17.65 9.01
CA ARG A 43 24.87 17.52 7.57
C ARG A 43 23.93 16.44 7.02
N PRO A 44 23.00 16.78 6.10
CA PRO A 44 22.13 15.80 5.46
C PRO A 44 22.94 14.80 4.62
N THR A 45 22.40 13.60 4.44
CA THR A 45 23.01 12.60 3.55
C THR A 45 22.84 13.00 2.08
N ALA A 46 23.67 12.45 1.19
CA ALA A 46 23.57 12.74 -0.25
C ALA A 46 22.21 12.31 -0.82
N GLU A 47 21.71 11.15 -0.39
CA GLU A 47 20.41 10.60 -0.81
C GLU A 47 19.22 11.50 -0.39
N GLU A 48 19.24 12.07 0.82
CA GLU A 48 18.24 13.04 1.27
C GLU A 48 18.23 14.31 0.41
N LEU A 49 19.40 14.75 -0.05
CA LEU A 49 19.51 15.91 -0.95
C LEU A 49 19.02 15.58 -2.36
N GLU A 50 19.19 14.34 -2.83
CA GLU A 50 18.64 13.87 -4.10
C GLU A 50 17.10 13.77 -4.07
N GLN A 51 16.55 13.24 -2.98
CA GLN A 51 15.10 13.20 -2.76
C GLN A 51 14.47 14.60 -2.73
N ARG A 52 15.21 15.58 -2.18
CA ARG A 52 14.82 17.00 -2.18
C ARG A 52 15.13 17.73 -3.48
N ASN A 53 15.64 17.03 -4.50
CA ASN A 53 16.02 17.60 -5.80
C ASN A 53 17.12 18.68 -5.71
N ILE A 54 17.88 18.71 -4.61
CA ILE A 54 18.98 19.67 -4.37
C ILE A 54 20.26 19.13 -5.01
N LEU A 55 20.52 17.83 -4.87
CA LEU A 55 21.58 17.14 -5.59
C LEU A 55 20.96 16.37 -6.76
N LYS A 56 21.45 16.58 -7.98
CA LYS A 56 21.00 15.84 -9.16
C LYS A 56 22.04 14.76 -9.46
N PRO A 57 21.71 13.47 -9.35
CA PRO A 57 22.65 12.39 -9.63
C PRO A 57 22.87 12.15 -11.13
N ARG A 58 22.12 12.86 -12.00
CA ARG A 58 21.95 12.53 -13.41
C ARG A 58 22.76 13.42 -14.34
N ASN A 59 23.26 12.81 -15.43
CA ASN A 59 23.88 13.52 -16.54
C ASN A 59 22.90 14.52 -17.18
N GLU A 60 23.37 15.73 -17.53
CA GLU A 60 22.54 16.77 -18.16
C GLU A 60 21.83 16.29 -19.43
N GLN A 61 22.47 15.36 -20.16
CA GLN A 61 21.91 14.75 -21.37
C GLN A 61 20.69 13.87 -21.07
N GLU A 62 20.73 13.05 -20.02
CA GLU A 62 19.60 12.19 -19.62
C GLU A 62 18.42 13.04 -19.14
N GLU A 63 18.67 14.09 -18.36
CA GLU A 63 17.59 14.99 -17.92
C GLU A 63 16.93 15.69 -19.12
N GLN A 64 17.72 16.06 -20.13
CA GLN A 64 17.19 16.68 -21.34
C GLN A 64 16.39 15.69 -22.19
N GLU A 65 16.82 14.43 -22.27
CA GLU A 65 16.07 13.36 -22.93
C GLU A 65 14.74 13.07 -22.21
N GLU A 66 14.75 12.97 -20.88
CA GLU A 66 13.53 12.80 -20.09
C GLU A 66 12.57 13.98 -20.25
N LYS A 67 13.09 15.21 -20.22
CA LYS A 67 12.27 16.41 -20.47
C LYS A 67 11.66 16.36 -21.87
N ARG A 68 12.39 15.91 -22.89
CA ARG A 68 11.88 15.75 -24.26
C ARG A 68 10.81 14.67 -24.32
N GLU A 69 11.02 13.53 -23.68
CA GLU A 69 10.05 12.45 -23.64
C GLU A 69 8.77 12.85 -22.91
N ILE A 70 8.89 13.47 -21.73
CA ILE A 70 7.75 13.99 -20.95
C ILE A 70 6.96 15.00 -21.79
N LYS A 71 7.64 15.94 -22.46
CA LYS A 71 6.99 16.90 -23.37
C LYS A 71 6.27 16.19 -24.50
N ARG A 72 6.92 15.25 -25.19
CA ARG A 72 6.31 14.48 -26.29
C ARG A 72 5.08 13.72 -25.83
N ARG A 73 5.17 13.03 -24.68
CA ARG A 73 4.07 12.28 -24.08
C ARG A 73 2.91 13.18 -23.69
N LEU A 74 3.20 14.34 -23.11
CA LEU A 74 2.20 15.33 -22.72
C LEU A 74 1.47 15.88 -23.95
N THR A 75 2.19 16.30 -25.00
CA THR A 75 1.60 16.80 -26.24
C THR A 75 0.64 15.77 -26.86
N ARG A 76 1.03 14.49 -26.90
CA ARG A 76 0.17 13.41 -27.39
C ARG A 76 -1.10 13.23 -26.54
N LYS A 77 -0.99 13.30 -25.21
CA LYS A 77 -2.14 13.19 -24.30
C LYS A 77 -3.10 14.37 -24.45
N LEU A 78 -2.57 15.58 -24.62
CA LEU A 78 -3.37 16.79 -24.81
C LEU A 78 -4.07 16.81 -26.17
N SER A 79 -3.44 16.31 -27.23
CA SER A 79 -4.06 16.24 -28.56
C SER A 79 -5.19 15.21 -28.65
N GLN A 80 -5.17 14.18 -27.82
CA GLN A 80 -6.19 13.13 -27.76
C GLN A 80 -7.17 13.35 -26.60
N ARG A 81 -7.29 14.59 -26.12
CA ARG A 81 -8.18 14.92 -25.02
C ARG A 81 -9.64 14.80 -25.51
N PRO A 82 -10.46 13.92 -24.92
CA PRO A 82 -11.86 13.78 -25.31
C PRO A 82 -12.65 15.05 -25.01
N THR A 83 -13.70 15.29 -25.79
CA THR A 83 -14.62 16.42 -25.58
C THR A 83 -15.51 16.21 -24.35
N VAL A 84 -16.11 17.28 -23.83
CA VAL A 84 -16.99 17.21 -22.66
C VAL A 84 -18.25 16.41 -23.00
N GLU A 85 -18.72 16.54 -24.23
CA GLU A 85 -19.86 15.83 -24.81
C GLU A 85 -19.60 14.32 -24.84
N GLU A 86 -18.45 13.87 -25.34
CA GLU A 86 -18.06 12.44 -25.33
C GLU A 86 -18.01 11.84 -23.93
N LEU A 87 -17.54 12.60 -22.94
CA LEU A 87 -17.48 12.15 -21.55
C LEU A 87 -18.87 12.05 -20.91
N ARG A 88 -19.83 12.86 -21.35
CA ARG A 88 -21.25 12.75 -20.96
C ARG A 88 -21.93 11.55 -21.62
N GLU A 89 -21.67 11.31 -22.91
CA GLU A 89 -22.16 10.11 -23.63
C GLU A 89 -21.65 8.82 -23.00
N LYS A 90 -20.36 8.79 -22.61
CA LYS A 90 -19.74 7.67 -21.88
C LYS A 90 -20.22 7.55 -20.42
N LYS A 91 -21.12 8.43 -19.97
CA LYS A 91 -21.62 8.49 -18.59
C LYS A 91 -20.50 8.55 -17.54
N ILE A 92 -19.37 9.17 -17.89
CA ILE A 92 -18.28 9.43 -16.96
C ILE A 92 -18.57 10.71 -16.19
N LEU A 93 -19.15 11.71 -16.88
CA LEU A 93 -19.66 12.93 -16.29
C LEU A 93 -21.18 12.81 -16.03
N ILE A 94 -21.60 11.80 -15.24
CA ILE A 94 -22.97 11.78 -14.71
C ILE A 94 -23.07 12.92 -13.70
N ARG A 95 -23.98 13.87 -13.96
CA ARG A 95 -24.35 14.88 -12.97
C ARG A 95 -25.41 14.28 -12.05
N PHE A 96 -25.11 14.20 -10.76
CA PHE A 96 -26.12 13.96 -9.75
C PHE A 96 -26.87 15.27 -9.49
N SER A 97 -28.17 15.19 -9.25
CA SER A 97 -28.91 16.35 -8.74
C SER A 97 -28.45 16.62 -7.32
N ASP A 98 -28.05 17.85 -7.04
CA ASP A 98 -27.71 18.29 -5.67
C ASP A 98 -28.97 18.39 -4.79
N TYR A 99 -30.14 18.48 -5.42
CA TYR A 99 -31.43 18.53 -4.75
C TYR A 99 -31.98 17.12 -4.57
N VAL A 100 -32.25 16.78 -3.32
CA VAL A 100 -32.91 15.55 -2.90
C VAL A 100 -34.25 15.93 -2.28
N GLU A 101 -35.34 15.42 -2.83
CA GLU A 101 -36.66 15.61 -2.26
C GLU A 101 -36.83 14.72 -1.02
N VAL A 102 -37.25 15.33 0.09
CA VAL A 102 -37.54 14.63 1.34
C VAL A 102 -39.04 14.71 1.58
N ALA A 103 -39.66 13.56 1.78
CA ALA A 103 -41.06 13.44 2.15
C ALA A 103 -41.16 12.68 3.48
N ASP A 104 -42.17 13.02 4.28
CA ASP A 104 -42.40 12.35 5.55
C ASP A 104 -42.82 10.90 5.33
N ALA A 105 -42.13 9.98 6.01
CA ALA A 105 -42.53 8.59 6.06
C ALA A 105 -43.74 8.42 6.98
N GLN A 106 -44.56 7.39 6.75
CA GLN A 106 -45.68 7.09 7.65
C GLN A 106 -45.15 6.74 9.05
N ASP A 107 -45.74 7.34 10.08
CA ASP A 107 -45.44 7.09 11.49
C ASP A 107 -46.37 6.03 12.06
N TYR A 108 -45.96 4.76 11.89
CA TYR A 108 -46.63 3.61 12.48
C TYR A 108 -45.59 2.61 12.96
N ASP A 109 -45.99 1.76 13.92
CA ASP A 109 -45.11 0.72 14.45
C ASP A 109 -44.85 -0.37 13.40
N ARG A 110 -43.61 -0.44 12.91
CA ARG A 110 -43.12 -1.44 11.95
C ARG A 110 -42.49 -2.66 12.62
N ARG A 111 -42.61 -2.79 13.95
CA ARG A 111 -42.02 -3.91 14.69
C ARG A 111 -42.77 -5.21 14.36
N ALA A 112 -42.00 -6.23 13.99
CA ALA A 112 -42.47 -7.60 13.81
C ALA A 112 -41.61 -8.53 14.67
N ASP A 113 -42.19 -9.63 15.14
CA ASP A 113 -41.41 -10.68 15.79
C ASP A 113 -40.40 -11.28 14.79
N LYS A 114 -39.26 -11.71 15.32
CA LYS A 114 -38.17 -12.29 14.54
C LYS A 114 -38.04 -13.77 14.89
N PRO A 115 -38.98 -14.63 14.46
CA PRO A 115 -39.02 -16.03 14.87
C PRO A 115 -37.72 -16.78 14.51
N TRP A 116 -37.01 -16.33 13.47
CA TRP A 116 -35.72 -16.89 13.06
C TRP A 116 -34.62 -16.83 14.12
N THR A 117 -34.77 -15.97 15.15
CA THR A 117 -33.80 -15.83 16.25
C THR A 117 -33.91 -16.93 17.30
N ARG A 118 -35.07 -17.61 17.40
CA ARG A 118 -35.36 -18.60 18.45
C ARG A 118 -35.25 -20.05 17.99
N LEU A 119 -34.67 -20.31 16.81
CA LEU A 119 -34.53 -21.68 16.30
C LEU A 119 -33.44 -22.47 17.02
N SER A 120 -33.79 -23.66 17.50
CA SER A 120 -32.84 -24.64 18.01
C SER A 120 -32.02 -25.30 16.89
N ALA A 121 -30.97 -26.02 17.25
CA ALA A 121 -30.18 -26.79 16.28
C ALA A 121 -31.02 -27.90 15.60
N ALA A 122 -31.98 -28.49 16.32
CA ALA A 122 -32.90 -29.49 15.80
C ALA A 122 -33.89 -28.88 14.80
N ASP A 123 -34.47 -27.71 15.11
CA ASP A 123 -35.40 -27.01 14.20
C ASP A 123 -34.70 -26.64 12.89
N LYS A 124 -33.47 -26.15 12.97
CA LYS A 124 -32.67 -25.86 11.77
C LYS A 124 -32.38 -27.11 10.96
N ALA A 125 -32.15 -28.27 11.60
CA ALA A 125 -31.93 -29.53 10.90
C ALA A 125 -33.19 -30.03 10.19
N ALA A 126 -34.35 -29.93 10.85
CA ALA A 126 -35.64 -30.25 10.25
C ALA A 126 -35.94 -29.38 9.03
N ILE A 127 -35.77 -28.06 9.16
CA ILE A 127 -36.00 -27.10 8.06
C ILE A 127 -35.06 -27.34 6.88
N ARG A 128 -33.78 -27.64 7.13
CA ARG A 128 -32.85 -28.01 6.04
C ARG A 128 -33.29 -29.25 5.28
N LYS A 129 -33.79 -30.27 5.99
CA LYS A 129 -34.29 -31.51 5.37
C LYS A 129 -35.51 -31.22 4.50
N GLU A 130 -36.49 -30.51 5.05
CA GLU A 130 -37.72 -30.13 4.37
C GLU A 130 -37.45 -29.28 3.12
N LEU A 131 -36.57 -28.26 3.23
CA LEU A 131 -36.21 -27.41 2.10
C LEU A 131 -35.45 -28.16 1.00
N ASN A 132 -34.57 -29.09 1.36
CA ASN A 132 -33.86 -29.88 0.34
C ASN A 132 -34.79 -30.85 -0.38
N GLU A 133 -35.75 -31.45 0.33
CA GLU A 133 -36.79 -32.28 -0.26
C GLU A 133 -37.62 -31.45 -1.25
N PHE A 134 -38.21 -30.34 -0.79
CA PHE A 134 -38.98 -29.43 -1.63
C PHE A 134 -38.23 -28.96 -2.88
N LYS A 135 -36.97 -28.52 -2.74
CA LYS A 135 -36.16 -28.01 -3.85
C LYS A 135 -35.79 -29.07 -4.89
N SER A 136 -35.80 -30.34 -4.50
CA SER A 136 -35.39 -31.46 -5.36
C SER A 136 -36.56 -32.14 -6.06
N THR A 137 -37.76 -32.14 -5.44
CA THR A 137 -38.92 -32.89 -5.93
C THR A 137 -40.06 -32.01 -6.43
N GLU A 138 -40.32 -30.87 -5.78
CA GLU A 138 -41.53 -30.07 -6.00
C GLU A 138 -41.25 -28.72 -6.68
N MET A 139 -40.10 -28.12 -6.39
CA MET A 139 -39.74 -26.82 -6.95
C MET A 139 -39.37 -26.93 -8.43
N GLU A 140 -40.20 -26.36 -9.30
CA GLU A 140 -39.92 -26.31 -10.74
C GLU A 140 -38.75 -25.36 -11.04
N VAL A 141 -37.70 -25.91 -11.67
CA VAL A 141 -36.53 -25.16 -12.12
C VAL A 141 -36.20 -25.57 -13.55
N HIS A 142 -36.00 -24.57 -14.41
CA HIS A 142 -35.59 -24.79 -15.79
C HIS A 142 -34.31 -25.65 -15.85
N GLU A 143 -34.24 -26.62 -16.76
CA GLU A 143 -33.15 -27.61 -16.86
C GLU A 143 -31.76 -26.97 -16.83
N LEU A 144 -31.56 -25.88 -17.59
CA LEU A 144 -30.28 -25.15 -17.65
C LEU A 144 -29.90 -24.44 -16.35
N SER A 145 -30.86 -24.13 -15.48
CA SER A 145 -30.65 -23.38 -14.23
C SER A 145 -30.66 -24.28 -12.99
N LYS A 146 -30.88 -25.59 -13.12
CA LYS A 146 -30.90 -26.53 -11.99
C LYS A 146 -29.64 -26.51 -11.14
N HIS A 147 -28.49 -26.19 -11.73
CA HIS A 147 -27.22 -26.04 -11.03
C HIS A 147 -27.16 -24.83 -10.07
N LEU A 148 -28.11 -23.88 -10.17
CA LEU A 148 -28.22 -22.73 -9.28
C LEU A 148 -29.07 -23.02 -8.04
N THR A 149 -29.75 -24.16 -7.99
CA THR A 149 -30.57 -24.56 -6.85
C THR A 149 -29.69 -24.76 -5.62
N ARG A 150 -29.80 -23.85 -4.65
CA ARG A 150 -29.02 -23.92 -3.40
C ARG A 150 -29.57 -25.01 -2.47
N LEU A 151 -28.80 -26.07 -2.30
CA LEU A 151 -29.05 -27.13 -1.31
C LEU A 151 -28.26 -26.87 -0.03
N ASP A 152 -28.84 -27.14 1.13
CA ASP A 152 -28.20 -26.87 2.41
C ASP A 152 -27.25 -28.02 2.84
N GLU A 153 -25.99 -27.64 3.12
CA GLU A 153 -24.75 -28.43 3.26
C GLU A 153 -24.78 -29.73 4.09
N THR A 154 -25.70 -29.89 5.04
CA THR A 154 -25.81 -31.16 5.77
C THR A 154 -26.17 -32.33 4.86
N PHE A 155 -26.76 -32.05 3.70
CA PHE A 155 -27.11 -33.07 2.71
C PHE A 155 -25.94 -33.42 1.80
N LEU A 156 -25.11 -32.46 1.37
CA LEU A 156 -23.95 -32.73 0.51
C LEU A 156 -22.84 -33.47 1.26
N PHE A 157 -22.54 -33.11 2.51
CA PHE A 157 -21.58 -33.87 3.32
C PHE A 157 -22.09 -35.29 3.56
N CYS A 158 -23.39 -35.48 3.82
CA CYS A 158 -23.97 -36.80 4.02
C CYS A 158 -24.06 -37.62 2.72
N LEU A 159 -24.38 -37.00 1.58
CA LEU A 159 -24.33 -37.64 0.25
C LEU A 159 -22.90 -37.99 -0.15
N PHE A 160 -21.94 -37.12 0.14
CA PHE A 160 -20.52 -37.39 -0.11
C PHE A 160 -20.03 -38.55 0.77
N VAL A 161 -20.36 -38.55 2.06
CA VAL A 161 -20.04 -39.66 2.97
C VAL A 161 -20.73 -40.95 2.54
N LEU A 162 -22.03 -40.93 2.19
CA LEU A 162 -22.77 -42.10 1.69
C LEU A 162 -22.25 -42.59 0.33
N PHE A 163 -21.84 -41.68 -0.55
CA PHE A 163 -21.25 -42.00 -1.86
C PHE A 163 -19.87 -42.65 -1.68
N VAL A 164 -19.02 -42.09 -0.82
CA VAL A 164 -17.72 -42.68 -0.46
C VAL A 164 -17.92 -44.05 0.21
N LEU A 165 -18.87 -44.19 1.13
CA LEU A 165 -19.18 -45.46 1.78
C LEU A 165 -19.68 -46.51 0.76
N ARG A 166 -20.54 -46.10 -0.19
CA ARG A 166 -21.02 -46.96 -1.29
C ARG A 166 -19.89 -47.43 -2.20
N LEU A 167 -18.94 -46.54 -2.53
CA LEU A 167 -17.75 -46.91 -3.32
C LEU A 167 -16.84 -47.88 -2.56
N THR A 168 -16.63 -47.68 -1.25
CA THR A 168 -15.82 -48.60 -0.44
C THR A 168 -16.44 -49.98 -0.29
N ILE A 169 -17.78 -50.08 -0.18
CA ILE A 169 -18.49 -51.36 -0.06
C ILE A 169 -18.46 -52.11 -1.40
N ASN A 170 -18.73 -51.43 -2.53
CA ASN A 170 -18.64 -52.05 -3.86
C ASN A 170 -17.21 -52.51 -4.23
N SER A 171 -16.17 -51.92 -3.61
CA SER A 171 -14.79 -52.35 -3.80
C SER A 171 -14.41 -53.58 -2.97
N ALA A 172 -15.18 -53.91 -1.92
CA ALA A 172 -14.92 -55.06 -1.03
C ALA A 172 -15.48 -56.39 -1.58
N ASP A 173 -16.46 -56.35 -2.48
CA ASP A 173 -17.03 -57.55 -3.12
C ASP A 173 -16.17 -58.13 -4.27
N PHE A 174 -15.09 -57.43 -4.67
CA PHE A 174 -14.18 -57.89 -5.74
C PHE A 174 -12.95 -58.69 -5.25
N GLN A 175 -12.85 -58.96 -3.95
CA GLN A 175 -11.77 -59.78 -3.36
C GLN A 175 -12.20 -61.18 -2.88
N ASN A 176 -13.46 -61.60 -3.15
CA ASN A 176 -13.88 -62.99 -2.98
C ASN A 176 -14.32 -63.58 -4.34
N ILE A 177 -13.33 -63.85 -5.19
CA ILE A 177 -13.33 -64.96 -6.15
C ILE A 177 -12.16 -65.86 -5.76
#